data_AF-M6VC09-F1
#
_entry.id   AF-M6VC09-F1
#
_cell.length_a   1.000
_cell.length_b   1.000
_cell.length_c   1.000
_cell.angle_alpha   90.00
_cell.angle_beta   90.00
_cell.angle_gamma   90.00
#
_symmetry.space_group_name_H-M   'P 1'
#
loop_
_entity.id
_entity.type
_entity.pdbx_description
1 polymer ?
#
loop_
_entity_poly.entity_id
_entity_poly.type
_entity_poly.pdbx_seq_one_letter_code
_entity_poly.pdbx_strand_id
1 'polypeptide(L)'
;MRTFFFIFFSLILSLNCSTASNLKVNQGPEPSRELGCSKFKGNNWFRCLEKLQSTWQKIESAGATVTVISETREGEYIRTKKRICWTENFCREFEEVVYSPTFFQKLKVTLSTILISVCIGFLIGISF
;
A
#
# COMPACT_ATOMS: atom_id res chain seq x y z
N MET A 1 2.54 -42.02 -51.20
CA MET A 1 3.05 -40.64 -51.01
C MET A 1 2.36 -39.90 -49.87
N ARG A 2 1.01 -39.92 -49.76
CA ARG A 2 0.27 -39.21 -48.71
C ARG A 2 0.61 -39.64 -47.26
N THR A 3 0.76 -40.93 -46.99
CA THR A 3 1.17 -41.45 -45.67
C THR A 3 2.60 -41.08 -45.26
N PHE A 4 3.53 -40.99 -46.21
CA PHE A 4 4.91 -40.60 -45.97
C PHE A 4 5.03 -39.12 -45.55
N PHE A 5 4.23 -38.24 -46.16
CA PHE A 5 4.14 -36.83 -45.78
C PHE A 5 3.59 -36.63 -44.37
N PHE A 6 2.58 -37.40 -43.96
CA PHE A 6 2.05 -37.32 -42.59
C PHE A 6 3.07 -37.75 -41.55
N ILE A 7 3.82 -38.83 -41.82
CA ILE A 7 4.88 -39.31 -40.91
C ILE A 7 5.98 -38.26 -40.81
N PHE A 8 6.45 -37.71 -41.94
CA PHE A 8 7.49 -36.68 -41.96
C PHE A 8 7.07 -35.41 -41.22
N PHE A 9 5.81 -34.97 -41.41
CA PHE A 9 5.26 -33.81 -40.71
C PHE A 9 5.14 -34.05 -39.19
N SER A 10 4.68 -35.24 -38.77
CA SER A 10 4.60 -35.61 -37.36
C SER A 10 5.97 -35.69 -36.67
N LEU A 11 7.01 -36.12 -37.40
CA LEU A 11 8.38 -36.19 -36.91
C LEU A 11 8.97 -34.78 -36.71
N ILE A 12 8.75 -33.86 -37.66
CA ILE A 12 9.13 -32.45 -37.53
C ILE A 12 8.44 -31.79 -36.32
N LEU A 13 7.16 -32.05 -36.11
CA LEU A 13 6.41 -31.54 -34.95
C LEU A 13 6.97 -32.06 -33.63
N SER A 14 7.33 -33.35 -33.53
CA SER A 14 7.93 -33.91 -32.31
C SER A 14 9.34 -33.36 -32.01
N LEU A 15 10.14 -33.07 -33.04
CA LEU A 15 11.49 -32.52 -32.90
C LEU A 15 11.49 -31.05 -32.43
N ASN A 16 10.48 -30.27 -32.80
CA ASN A 16 10.34 -28.88 -32.36
C ASN A 16 9.72 -28.74 -30.96
N CYS A 17 9.03 -29.77 -30.46
CA CYS A 17 8.47 -29.76 -29.10
C CYS A 17 9.49 -30.13 -28.03
N SER A 18 10.51 -30.94 -28.34
CA SER A 18 11.51 -31.38 -27.35
C SER A 18 12.52 -30.28 -26.96
N THR A 19 12.64 -29.23 -27.77
CA THR A 19 13.53 -28.09 -27.52
C THR A 19 12.88 -26.99 -26.69
N ALA A 20 11.56 -26.99 -26.52
CA ALA A 20 10.85 -26.00 -25.70
C ALA A 20 11.00 -26.23 -24.19
N SER A 21 11.34 -27.44 -23.74
CA SER A 21 11.39 -27.80 -22.32
C SER A 21 12.68 -27.39 -21.59
N ASN A 22 13.67 -26.81 -22.28
CA ASN A 22 14.98 -26.50 -21.71
C ASN A 22 15.36 -25.01 -21.69
N LEU A 23 14.38 -24.10 -21.82
CA LEU A 23 14.58 -22.71 -21.41
C LEU A 23 14.53 -22.63 -19.88
N LYS A 24 15.63 -23.02 -19.21
CA LYS A 24 15.95 -22.49 -17.89
C LYS A 24 16.22 -20.99 -18.06
N VAL A 25 15.14 -20.23 -18.16
CA VAL A 25 15.17 -18.78 -17.97
C VAL A 25 15.83 -18.57 -16.62
N ASN A 26 17.00 -17.96 -16.61
CA ASN A 26 17.68 -17.55 -15.38
C ASN A 26 16.69 -16.71 -14.59
N GLN A 27 16.02 -17.34 -13.63
CA GLN A 27 15.11 -16.66 -12.73
C GLN A 27 16.02 -15.85 -11.81
N GLY A 28 16.20 -14.58 -12.18
CA GLY A 28 16.63 -13.56 -11.23
C GLY A 28 15.71 -13.58 -9.99
N PRO A 29 16.05 -12.81 -8.95
CA PRO A 29 15.31 -12.80 -7.69
C PRO A 29 13.80 -12.74 -7.94
N GLU A 30 13.04 -13.61 -7.27
CA GLU A 30 11.60 -13.70 -7.49
C GLU A 30 10.96 -12.31 -7.34
N PRO A 31 10.01 -11.96 -8.22
CA PRO A 31 9.26 -10.73 -8.07
C PRO A 31 8.51 -10.73 -6.74
N SER A 32 8.97 -9.89 -5.81
CA SER A 32 8.35 -9.67 -4.51
C SER A 32 7.79 -8.24 -4.42
N ARG A 33 6.80 -8.06 -3.55
CA ARG A 33 6.14 -6.77 -3.29
C ARG A 33 7.13 -5.67 -2.90
N GLU A 34 8.20 -6.01 -2.19
CA GLU A 34 9.21 -5.06 -1.72
C GLU A 34 10.03 -4.47 -2.87
N LEU A 35 10.33 -5.28 -3.89
CA LEU A 35 11.07 -4.85 -5.08
C LEU A 35 10.18 -4.04 -6.04
N GLY A 36 8.88 -4.33 -6.07
CA GLY A 36 7.91 -3.72 -6.98
C GLY A 36 8.04 -4.24 -8.41
N CYS A 37 6.91 -4.47 -9.09
CA CYS A 37 6.93 -5.06 -10.43
C CYS A 37 7.61 -4.17 -11.48
N SER A 38 7.70 -2.86 -11.26
CA SER A 38 8.34 -1.89 -12.17
C SER A 38 9.84 -2.11 -12.38
N LYS A 39 10.51 -2.87 -11.49
CA LYS A 39 11.95 -3.20 -11.64
C LYS A 39 12.21 -4.34 -12.63
N PHE A 40 11.19 -5.10 -13.00
CA PHE A 40 11.31 -6.23 -13.93
C PHE A 40 10.96 -5.80 -15.36
N LYS A 41 11.66 -6.35 -16.36
CA LYS A 41 11.40 -6.11 -17.79
C LYS A 41 10.90 -7.39 -18.47
N GLY A 42 10.12 -7.25 -19.54
CA GLY A 42 9.65 -8.37 -20.37
C GLY A 42 8.74 -9.34 -19.61
N ASN A 43 8.86 -10.65 -19.86
CA ASN A 43 8.01 -11.68 -19.23
C ASN A 43 8.00 -11.66 -17.70
N ASN A 44 9.11 -11.26 -17.07
CA ASN A 44 9.19 -11.20 -15.61
C ASN A 44 8.30 -10.09 -15.02
N TRP A 45 8.04 -9.02 -15.78
CA TRP A 45 7.07 -7.98 -15.41
C TRP A 45 5.65 -8.53 -15.39
N PHE A 46 5.24 -9.20 -16.48
CA PHE A 46 3.91 -9.83 -16.58
C PHE A 46 3.69 -10.88 -15.48
N ARG A 47 4.69 -11.75 -15.24
CA ARG A 47 4.63 -12.76 -14.18
C ARG A 47 4.50 -12.15 -12.78
N CYS A 48 5.12 -11.00 -12.54
CA CYS A 48 4.98 -10.25 -11.29
C CYS A 48 3.54 -9.76 -11.10
N LEU A 49 2.95 -9.15 -12.14
CA LEU A 49 1.57 -8.67 -12.09
C LEU A 49 0.57 -9.81 -11.92
N GLU A 50 0.76 -10.93 -12.61
CA GLU A 50 -0.09 -12.12 -12.52
C GLU A 50 -0.10 -12.68 -11.09
N LYS A 51 1.08 -12.75 -10.44
CA LYS A 51 1.20 -13.20 -9.04
C LYS A 51 0.50 -12.24 -8.08
N LEU A 52 0.65 -10.92 -8.26
CA LEU A 52 -0.07 -9.92 -7.46
C LEU A 52 -1.59 -10.00 -7.65
N GLN A 53 -2.05 -10.17 -8.89
CA GLN A 53 -3.47 -10.32 -9.20
C GLN A 53 -4.05 -11.60 -8.60
N SER A 54 -3.35 -12.73 -8.69
CA SER A 54 -3.80 -14.01 -8.12
C SER A 54 -3.97 -13.97 -6.60
N THR A 55 -3.24 -13.08 -5.93
CA THR A 55 -3.26 -12.91 -4.48
C THR A 55 -4.11 -11.70 -4.04
N TRP A 56 -4.83 -11.06 -4.97
CA TRP A 56 -5.60 -9.83 -4.74
C TRP A 56 -4.78 -8.72 -4.08
N GLN A 57 -3.47 -8.73 -4.32
CA GLN A 57 -2.57 -7.70 -3.83
C GLN A 57 -2.63 -6.51 -4.77
N LYS A 58 -2.63 -5.30 -4.21
CA LYS A 58 -2.70 -4.06 -4.98
C LYS A 58 -1.59 -4.06 -6.04
N ILE A 59 -1.99 -3.88 -7.31
CA ILE A 59 -1.16 -4.04 -8.52
C ILE A 59 -0.10 -2.92 -8.63
N GLU A 60 -0.24 -1.88 -7.82
CA GLU A 60 0.74 -0.82 -7.58
C GLU A 60 1.24 -1.01 -6.13
N SER A 61 2.51 -1.01 -5.78
CA SER A 61 3.78 -0.57 -6.38
C SER A 61 4.82 -0.81 -5.26
N ALA A 62 6.11 -0.60 -5.52
CA ALA A 62 7.18 -0.71 -4.50
C ALA A 62 6.78 -0.11 -3.13
N GLY A 63 7.31 -0.68 -2.04
CA GLY A 63 7.07 -0.16 -0.69
C GLY A 63 7.25 1.36 -0.65
N ALA A 64 6.17 2.08 -0.34
CA ALA A 64 6.18 3.52 -0.45
C ALA A 64 6.95 4.12 0.73
N THR A 65 7.91 5.00 0.46
CA THR A 65 8.64 5.70 1.51
C THR A 65 7.78 6.87 1.99
N VAL A 66 7.52 6.91 3.29
CA VAL A 66 6.79 8.01 3.93
C VAL A 66 7.79 8.92 4.60
N THR A 67 7.85 10.18 4.17
CA THR A 67 8.68 11.21 4.80
C THR A 67 7.80 12.29 5.40
N VAL A 68 8.10 12.70 6.63
CA VAL A 68 7.46 13.86 7.27
C VAL A 68 8.18 15.11 6.79
N ILE A 69 7.45 15.97 6.08
CA ILE A 69 7.99 17.23 5.54
C ILE A 69 7.96 18.30 6.62
N SER A 70 6.84 18.42 7.31
CA SER A 70 6.64 19.39 8.37
C SER A 70 5.61 18.90 9.36
N GLU A 71 5.79 19.28 10.61
CA GLU A 71 4.81 19.09 11.66
C GLU A 71 4.58 20.43 12.36
N THR A 72 3.33 20.89 12.37
CA THR A 72 2.94 22.12 13.04
C THR A 72 1.83 21.85 14.02
N ARG A 73 1.92 22.47 15.19
CA ARG A 73 0.89 22.37 16.23
C ARG A 73 -0.06 23.57 16.14
N GLU A 74 -1.33 23.30 15.89
CA GLU A 74 -2.40 24.28 15.85
C GLU A 74 -3.38 24.00 16.99
N GLY A 75 -3.07 24.52 18.18
CA GLY A 75 -3.89 24.35 19.37
C GLY A 75 -3.99 22.89 19.83
N GLU A 76 -5.17 22.29 19.62
CA GLU A 76 -5.49 20.89 19.98
C GLU A 76 -5.15 19.90 18.88
N TYR A 77 -4.79 20.39 17.69
CA TYR A 77 -4.53 19.58 16.51
C TYR A 77 -3.06 19.64 16.13
N ILE A 78 -2.54 18.50 15.67
CA ILE A 78 -1.23 18.40 15.03
C ILE A 78 -1.48 18.22 13.54
N ARG A 79 -0.96 19.16 12.74
CA ARG A 79 -0.98 19.06 11.29
C ARG A 79 0.37 18.55 10.81
N THR A 80 0.37 17.38 10.20
CA THR A 80 1.57 16.77 9.66
C THR A 80 1.47 16.73 8.14
N LYS A 81 2.38 17.40 7.44
CA LYS A 81 2.55 17.26 5.98
C LYS A 81 3.48 16.09 5.73
N LYS A 82 2.98 15.09 5.02
CA LYS A 82 3.72 13.87 4.69
C LYS A 82 3.83 13.74 3.17
N ARG A 83 4.97 13.23 2.69
CA ARG A 83 5.17 12.83 1.31
C ARG A 83 5.26 11.31 1.25
N ILE A 84 4.40 10.68 0.45
CA ILE A 84 4.54 9.27 0.08
C ILE A 84 5.16 9.21 -1.30
N CYS A 85 6.30 8.55 -1.43
CA CYS A 85 6.94 8.29 -2.72
C CYS A 85 6.96 6.78 -3.00
N TRP A 86 6.54 6.38 -4.20
CA TRP A 86 6.68 4.99 -4.67
C TRP A 86 7.88 4.82 -5.60
N THR A 87 8.30 5.90 -6.26
CA THR A 87 9.53 6.01 -7.06
C THR A 87 10.08 7.44 -6.95
N GLU A 88 11.30 7.71 -7.43
CA GLU A 88 11.94 9.05 -7.38
C GLU A 88 11.08 10.14 -8.03
N ASN A 89 10.29 9.78 -9.07
CA ASN A 89 9.47 10.72 -9.82
C ASN A 89 7.97 10.62 -9.49
N PHE A 90 7.56 9.63 -8.69
CA PHE A 90 6.17 9.41 -8.33
C PHE A 90 5.97 9.56 -6.83
N CYS A 91 5.69 10.80 -6.43
CA CYS A 91 5.43 11.19 -5.07
C CYS A 91 4.07 11.89 -4.96
N ARG A 92 3.39 11.67 -3.85
CA ARG A 92 2.17 12.37 -3.47
C ARG A 92 2.35 12.99 -2.10
N GLU A 93 2.01 14.26 -1.97
CA GLU A 93 1.92 14.95 -0.69
C GLU A 93 0.49 14.87 -0.16
N PHE A 94 0.37 14.70 1.14
CA PHE A 94 -0.91 14.71 1.83
C PHE A 94 -0.75 15.33 3.21
N GLU A 95 -1.84 15.92 3.68
CA GLU A 95 -1.95 16.51 5.00
C GLU A 95 -2.75 15.59 5.91
N GLU A 96 -2.18 15.29 7.06
CA GLU A 96 -2.85 14.55 8.12
C GLU A 96 -3.08 15.48 9.31
N VAL A 97 -4.31 15.52 9.81
CA VAL A 97 -4.69 16.32 10.97
C VAL A 97 -5.08 15.37 12.10
N VAL A 98 -4.28 15.33 13.15
CA VAL A 98 -4.49 14.44 14.30
C VAL A 98 -4.91 15.27 15.51
N TYR A 99 -6.01 14.86 16.14
CA TYR A 99 -6.43 15.44 17.42
C TYR A 99 -5.51 14.96 18.53
N SER A 100 -4.77 15.88 19.15
CA SER A 100 -3.80 15.61 20.21
C SER A 100 -3.78 16.77 21.22
N PRO A 101 -4.85 16.93 22.01
CA PRO A 101 -4.98 18.03 22.95
C PRO A 101 -3.96 17.91 24.09
N THR A 102 -3.46 19.05 24.55
CA THR A 102 -2.57 19.14 25.71
C THR A 102 -3.30 18.78 27.00
N PHE A 103 -2.53 18.44 28.04
CA PHE A 103 -3.07 18.20 29.38
C PHE A 103 -3.95 19.36 29.87
N PHE A 104 -3.50 20.61 29.71
CA PHE A 104 -4.26 21.79 30.15
C PHE A 104 -5.56 22.00 29.37
N GLN A 105 -5.59 21.70 28.07
CA GLN A 105 -6.82 21.74 27.27
C GLN A 105 -7.82 20.70 27.76
N LYS A 106 -7.38 19.46 27.98
CA LYS A 106 -8.23 18.41 28.58
C LYS A 106 -8.75 18.83 29.95
N LEU A 107 -7.87 19.33 30.82
CA LEU A 107 -8.23 19.75 32.18
C LEU A 107 -9.24 20.90 32.18
N LYS A 108 -9.10 21.88 31.29
CA LYS A 108 -10.05 22.98 31.12
C LYS A 108 -11.45 22.47 30.77
N VAL A 109 -11.54 21.56 29.79
CA VAL A 109 -12.82 20.96 29.37
C VAL A 109 -13.45 20.15 30.50
N THR A 110 -12.65 19.37 31.23
CA THR A 110 -13.16 18.59 32.37
C THR A 110 -13.66 19.50 33.49
N LEU A 111 -12.91 20.54 33.86
CA LEU A 111 -13.32 21.49 34.91
C LEU A 111 -14.58 22.26 34.52
N SER A 112 -14.70 22.73 33.27
CA SER A 112 -15.92 23.40 32.82
C SER A 112 -17.13 22.49 32.90
N THR A 113 -16.97 21.20 32.60
CA THR A 113 -18.04 20.22 32.66
C THR A 113 -18.47 19.94 34.10
N ILE A 114 -17.50 19.75 35.00
CA ILE A 114 -17.77 19.53 36.44
C ILE A 114 -18.49 20.74 37.03
N LEU A 115 -18.02 21.96 36.73
CA LEU A 115 -18.60 23.18 37.27
C LEU A 115 -20.09 23.31 36.89
N ILE A 116 -20.42 23.09 35.62
CA ILE A 116 -21.81 23.10 35.15
C ILE A 116 -22.64 22.04 35.87
N SER A 117 -22.13 20.82 36.02
CA SER A 117 -22.82 19.75 36.73
C SER A 117 -23.09 20.10 38.20
N VAL A 118 -22.13 20.71 38.89
CA VAL A 118 -22.28 21.15 40.28
C VAL A 118 -23.32 22.26 40.38
N CYS A 119 -23.29 23.25 39.47
CA CYS A 119 -24.29 24.32 39.43
C CYS A 119 -25.72 23.77 39.24
N ILE A 120 -25.91 22.82 38.32
CA ILE A 120 -27.21 22.18 38.09
C ILE A 120 -27.66 21.41 39.33
N GLY A 121 -26.77 20.60 39.92
CA GLY A 121 -27.07 19.85 41.14
C GLY A 121 -27.44 20.75 42.31
N PHE A 122 -26.77 21.89 42.47
CA PHE A 122 -27.05 22.88 43.50
C PHE A 122 -28.41 23.58 43.28
N LEU A 123 -28.72 23.98 42.04
CA LEU A 123 -30.00 24.59 41.70
C LEU A 123 -31.19 23.64 41.95
N ILE A 124 -31.05 22.37 41.59
CA ILE A 124 -32.09 21.36 41.83
C ILE A 124 -32.20 21.05 43.34
N GLY A 125 -31.06 20.88 44.02
CA GLY A 125 -31.01 20.51 45.43
C GLY A 125 -31.52 21.58 46.41
N ILE A 126 -31.52 22.85 46.02
CA ILE A 126 -32.12 23.95 46.81
C ILE A 126 -33.61 24.15 46.50
N SER A 127 -34.08 23.69 45.33
CA SER A 127 -35.49 23.77 44.95
C SER A 127 -36.38 22.70 45.59
N PHE A 128 -35.79 21.67 46.21
CA PHE A 128 -36.48 20.64 46.99
C PHE A 128 -36.27 20.87 48.49
#